data_AF-A0A2S7TTV1-F1
#
_entry.id   AF-A0A2S7TTV1-F1
#
_cell.length_a   1.000
_cell.length_b   1.000
_cell.length_c   1.000
_cell.angle_alpha   90.00
_cell.angle_beta   90.00
_cell.angle_gamma   90.00
#
_symmetry.space_group_name_H-M   'P 1'
#
loop_
_entity.id
_entity.type
_entity.pdbx_description
1 polymer ?
#
loop_
_entity_poly.entity_id
_entity_poly.type
_entity_poly.pdbx_seq_one_letter_code
_entity_poly.pdbx_strand_id
1 'polypeptide(L)'
;MEAPWWSLAVSLTALGVSIFTFWWTNVREALALHLVPLARIGNFDGPVFALCNGGKRDLLVTQLLVYFETGSRGSRYYPAVSIQGGAEGQADFIAGGKTVEFRASFLEPFGANFAQGGVKGDPWPELYSHYIGIEVEWVSPGGQVRMARVLHSRLGFAADGKIRGKAPLSKDQVAYNLYEAAT
;
A
#
# COMPACT_ATOMS: atom_id res chain seq x y z
N MET A 1 -29.87 -41.44 -31.33
CA MET A 1 -28.62 -41.81 -30.64
C MET A 1 -28.45 -40.82 -29.50
N GLU A 2 -28.61 -41.28 -28.26
CA GLU A 2 -28.39 -40.42 -27.09
C GLU A 2 -26.89 -40.19 -26.92
N ALA A 3 -26.49 -38.93 -26.76
CA ALA A 3 -25.12 -38.60 -26.45
C ALA A 3 -24.77 -39.25 -25.09
N PRO A 4 -23.70 -40.04 -25.02
CA PRO A 4 -23.40 -40.76 -23.80
C PRO A 4 -23.00 -39.77 -22.70
N TRP A 5 -23.53 -39.95 -21.49
CA TRP A 5 -23.38 -39.03 -20.35
C TRP A 5 -21.92 -38.64 -20.03
N TRP A 6 -20.94 -39.49 -20.36
CA TRP A 6 -19.51 -39.19 -20.20
C TRP A 6 -19.03 -38.05 -21.09
N SER A 7 -19.60 -37.88 -22.28
CA SER A 7 -19.25 -36.77 -23.19
C SER A 7 -19.67 -35.42 -22.61
N LEU A 8 -20.80 -35.42 -21.90
CA LEU A 8 -21.33 -34.26 -21.20
C LEU A 8 -20.48 -33.93 -19.97
N ALA A 9 -20.05 -34.95 -19.22
CA ALA A 9 -19.14 -34.79 -18.09
C ALA A 9 -17.76 -34.24 -18.50
N VAL A 10 -17.17 -34.75 -19.59
CA VAL A 10 -15.89 -34.25 -20.12
C VAL A 10 -16.02 -32.80 -20.59
N SER A 11 -17.12 -32.45 -21.27
CA SER A 11 -17.36 -31.09 -21.75
C SER A 11 -17.53 -30.09 -20.60
N LEU A 12 -18.29 -30.45 -19.56
CA LEU A 12 -18.45 -29.63 -18.36
C LEU A 12 -17.13 -29.45 -17.60
N THR A 13 -16.31 -30.50 -17.53
CA THR A 13 -14.99 -30.43 -16.89
C THR A 13 -14.05 -29.51 -17.68
N ALA A 14 -14.01 -29.65 -19.00
CA ALA A 14 -13.20 -28.80 -19.88
C ALA A 14 -13.64 -27.33 -19.80
N LEU A 15 -14.95 -27.06 -19.75
CA LEU A 15 -15.48 -25.73 -19.53
C LEU A 15 -15.06 -25.17 -18.17
N GLY A 16 -15.17 -25.97 -17.10
CA GLY A 16 -14.74 -25.59 -15.76
C GLY A 16 -13.25 -25.24 -15.68
N VAL A 17 -12.39 -26.07 -16.28
CA VAL A 17 -10.95 -25.81 -16.38
C VAL A 17 -10.70 -24.53 -17.18
N SER A 18 -11.39 -24.34 -18.31
CA SER A 18 -11.23 -23.14 -19.16
C SER A 18 -11.62 -21.86 -18.42
N ILE A 19 -12.75 -21.88 -17.70
CA ILE A 19 -13.20 -20.75 -16.88
C ILE A 19 -12.21 -20.49 -15.74
N PHE A 20 -11.75 -21.53 -15.06
CA PHE A 20 -10.77 -21.42 -13.98
C PHE A 20 -9.44 -20.83 -14.49
N THR A 21 -8.91 -21.35 -15.60
CA THR A 21 -7.68 -20.84 -16.21
C THR A 21 -7.86 -19.40 -16.67
N PHE A 22 -8.99 -19.05 -17.30
CA PHE A 22 -9.31 -17.68 -17.68
C PHE A 22 -9.34 -16.76 -16.45
N TRP A 23 -10.07 -17.13 -15.40
CA TRP A 23 -10.14 -16.35 -14.17
C TRP A 23 -8.76 -16.19 -13.51
N TRP A 24 -7.99 -17.27 -13.42
CA TRP A 24 -6.66 -17.25 -12.82
C TRP A 24 -5.70 -16.32 -13.57
N THR A 25 -5.61 -16.49 -14.89
CA THR A 25 -4.62 -15.79 -15.72
C THR A 25 -5.03 -14.39 -16.15
N ASN A 26 -6.32 -14.08 -16.23
CA ASN A 26 -6.81 -12.78 -16.73
C ASN A 26 -7.47 -11.92 -15.66
N VAL A 27 -7.99 -12.50 -14.57
CA VAL A 27 -8.66 -11.73 -13.51
C VAL A 27 -7.77 -11.63 -12.28
N ARG A 28 -7.32 -12.76 -11.73
CA ARG A 28 -6.49 -12.78 -10.52
C ARG A 28 -5.07 -12.25 -10.78
N GLU A 29 -4.42 -12.72 -11.84
CA GLU A 29 -3.10 -12.20 -12.27
C GLU A 29 -3.16 -10.79 -12.88
N ALA A 30 -4.33 -10.18 -13.06
CA ALA A 30 -4.43 -8.79 -13.52
C ALA A 30 -4.58 -7.78 -12.36
N LEU A 31 -4.93 -8.24 -11.16
CA LEU A 31 -5.23 -7.40 -9.99
C LEU A 31 -4.24 -7.69 -8.85
N ALA A 32 -2.98 -7.31 -9.05
CA ALA A 32 -1.91 -7.64 -8.12
C ALA A 32 -1.04 -6.42 -7.79
N LEU A 33 -1.67 -5.29 -7.46
CA LEU A 33 -0.94 -4.13 -6.93
C LEU A 33 -0.72 -4.31 -5.44
N HIS A 34 0.54 -4.40 -5.04
CA HIS A 34 0.94 -4.58 -3.65
C HIS A 34 1.76 -3.39 -3.16
N LEU A 35 1.51 -2.97 -1.93
CA LEU A 35 2.39 -2.06 -1.19
C LEU A 35 3.29 -2.87 -0.28
N VAL A 36 4.60 -2.66 -0.37
CA VAL A 36 5.62 -3.38 0.40
C VAL A 36 6.38 -2.38 1.26
N PRO A 37 6.23 -2.40 2.60
CA PRO A 37 7.04 -1.57 3.48
C PRO A 37 8.53 -1.94 3.35
N LEU A 38 9.39 -0.94 3.20
CA LEU A 38 10.83 -1.14 3.14
C LEU A 38 11.47 -0.65 4.45
N ALA A 39 12.02 -1.60 5.20
CA ALA A 39 12.79 -1.29 6.41
C ALA A 39 14.17 -0.74 6.03
N ARG A 40 14.35 0.57 6.11
CA ARG A 40 15.69 1.19 6.09
C ARG A 40 16.05 1.65 7.49
N ILE A 41 17.05 1.01 8.08
CA ILE A 41 17.58 1.34 9.41
C ILE A 41 18.15 2.78 9.37
N GLY A 42 17.81 3.59 10.37
CA GLY A 42 18.38 4.94 10.54
C GLY A 42 17.78 6.05 9.68
N ASN A 43 16.82 5.75 8.80
CA ASN A 43 16.10 6.78 8.04
C ASN A 43 14.82 7.21 8.77
N PHE A 44 14.83 8.45 9.29
CA PHE A 44 13.71 9.07 10.01
C PHE A 44 12.98 10.13 9.18
N ASP A 45 13.36 10.33 7.93
CA ASP A 45 12.79 11.38 7.06
C ASP A 45 11.35 11.07 6.64
N GLY A 46 10.95 9.79 6.74
CA GLY A 46 9.59 9.33 6.44
C GLY A 46 9.48 7.84 6.13
N PRO A 47 8.30 7.38 5.67
CA PRO A 47 8.10 6.02 5.19
C PRO A 47 8.83 5.79 3.87
N VAL A 48 9.36 4.57 3.70
CA VAL A 48 9.96 4.08 2.46
C VAL A 48 9.26 2.80 2.13
N PHE A 49 8.76 2.67 0.91
CA PHE A 49 7.95 1.54 0.49
C PHE A 49 8.10 1.31 -1.00
N ALA A 50 7.69 0.14 -1.47
CA ALA A 50 7.61 -0.16 -2.88
C ALA A 50 6.17 -0.41 -3.28
N LEU A 51 5.80 0.02 -4.49
CA LEU A 51 4.61 -0.47 -5.16
C LEU A 51 5.04 -1.53 -6.17
N CYS A 52 4.53 -2.75 -6.00
CA CYS A 52 4.78 -3.88 -6.87
C CYS A 52 3.52 -4.16 -7.67
N ASN A 53 3.57 -3.91 -8.98
CA ASN A 53 2.56 -4.38 -9.90
C ASN A 53 2.90 -5.82 -10.29
N GLY A 54 2.38 -6.79 -9.54
CA GLY A 54 2.50 -8.21 -9.88
C GLY A 54 1.63 -8.62 -11.07
N GLY A 55 0.86 -7.70 -11.65
CA GLY A 55 -0.02 -7.97 -12.76
C GLY A 55 0.69 -7.94 -14.12
N LYS A 56 0.00 -8.40 -15.16
CA LYS A 56 0.51 -8.38 -16.55
C LYS A 56 0.23 -7.07 -17.29
N ARG A 57 -0.62 -6.22 -16.74
CA ARG A 57 -1.04 -4.95 -17.36
C ARG A 57 -0.49 -3.79 -16.57
N ASP A 58 -0.19 -2.72 -17.28
CA ASP A 58 0.31 -1.51 -16.68
C ASP A 58 -0.81 -0.78 -15.93
N LEU A 59 -0.42 0.00 -14.94
CA LEU A 59 -1.33 0.85 -14.16
C LEU A 59 -0.73 2.23 -13.96
N LEU A 60 -1.61 3.20 -13.73
CA LEU A 60 -1.24 4.57 -13.46
C LEU A 60 -1.56 4.90 -12.02
N VAL A 61 -0.54 5.20 -11.21
CA VAL A 61 -0.73 5.76 -9.87
C VAL A 61 -0.95 7.27 -10.02
N THR A 62 -2.15 7.72 -9.71
CA THR A 62 -2.58 9.11 -9.88
C THR A 62 -2.30 9.93 -8.64
N GLN A 63 -2.33 9.30 -7.47
CA GLN A 63 -2.10 9.98 -6.21
C GLN A 63 -1.43 9.06 -5.20
N LEU A 64 -0.52 9.63 -4.45
CA LEU A 64 0.21 8.95 -3.40
C LEU A 64 0.37 9.92 -2.24
N LEU A 65 -0.29 9.63 -1.11
CA LEU A 65 -0.28 10.47 0.08
C LEU A 65 0.23 9.70 1.28
N VAL A 66 0.83 10.45 2.20
CA VAL A 66 1.19 9.97 3.53
C VAL A 66 0.21 10.57 4.51
N TYR A 67 -0.27 9.78 5.47
CA TYR A 67 -1.17 10.26 6.52
C TYR A 67 -0.79 9.70 7.88
N PHE A 68 -1.19 10.40 8.94
CA PHE A 68 -1.20 9.90 10.30
C PHE A 68 -2.64 9.61 10.73
N GLU A 69 -2.86 8.44 11.35
CA GLU A 69 -4.11 8.18 12.06
C GLU A 69 -4.16 9.05 13.32
N THR A 70 -5.30 9.71 13.54
CA THR A 70 -5.51 10.52 14.74
C THR A 70 -6.56 9.87 15.62
N GLY A 71 -6.48 10.05 16.94
CA GLY A 71 -7.27 9.31 17.93
C GLY A 71 -8.79 9.46 17.84
N SER A 72 -9.32 10.43 17.09
CA SER A 72 -10.75 10.52 16.77
C SER A 72 -11.10 9.59 15.61
N ARG A 73 -12.13 8.75 15.80
CA ARG A 73 -12.59 7.71 14.85
C ARG A 73 -12.48 8.15 13.39
N GLY A 74 -11.43 7.71 12.71
CA GLY A 74 -11.24 7.86 11.26
C GLY A 74 -10.76 9.22 10.76
N SER A 75 -10.38 10.17 11.63
CA SER A 75 -9.76 11.41 11.17
C SER A 75 -8.26 11.18 10.88
N ARG A 76 -7.79 11.78 9.80
CA ARG A 76 -6.42 11.63 9.31
C ARG A 76 -5.76 12.99 9.19
N TYR A 77 -4.49 13.06 9.55
CA TYR A 77 -3.66 14.23 9.34
C TYR A 77 -2.71 13.98 8.17
N TYR A 78 -2.73 14.85 7.16
CA TYR A 78 -1.88 14.77 5.97
C TYR A 78 -0.76 15.81 6.08
N PRO A 79 0.47 15.42 6.46
CA PRO A 79 1.60 16.34 6.53
C PRO A 79 2.06 16.76 5.14
N ALA A 80 2.74 17.92 5.06
CA ALA A 80 3.48 18.31 3.87
C ALA A 80 4.64 17.33 3.62
N VAL A 81 4.60 16.62 2.50
CA VAL A 81 5.59 15.60 2.12
C VAL A 81 6.05 15.80 0.68
N SER A 82 7.34 15.61 0.46
CA SER A 82 7.89 15.34 -0.87
C SER A 82 8.02 13.84 -1.01
N ILE A 83 7.44 13.27 -2.06
CA ILE A 83 7.59 11.85 -2.36
C ILE A 83 8.42 11.71 -3.63
N GLN A 84 9.56 11.03 -3.49
CA GLN A 84 10.44 10.69 -4.60
C GLN A 84 10.21 9.23 -4.98
N GLY A 85 9.93 8.98 -6.25
CA GLY A 85 9.78 7.65 -6.84
C GLY A 85 9.46 7.78 -8.32
N GLY A 86 9.74 6.73 -9.10
CA GLY A 86 9.51 6.72 -10.54
C GLY A 86 10.37 7.71 -11.35
N ALA A 87 9.91 8.04 -12.56
CA ALA A 87 10.51 9.08 -13.40
C ALA A 87 9.91 10.43 -13.03
N GLU A 88 10.74 11.43 -12.70
CA GLU A 88 10.31 12.71 -12.10
C GLU A 88 9.11 13.39 -12.81
N GLY A 89 8.12 13.83 -12.02
CA GLY A 89 7.17 14.87 -12.40
C GLY A 89 5.89 14.44 -13.13
N GLN A 90 5.62 13.14 -13.28
CA GLN A 90 4.38 12.62 -13.86
C GLN A 90 3.76 11.54 -12.97
N ALA A 91 2.44 11.34 -13.11
CA ALA A 91 1.75 10.20 -12.51
C ALA A 91 2.54 8.91 -12.77
N ASP A 92 2.75 8.11 -11.73
CA ASP A 92 3.68 6.99 -11.80
C ASP A 92 3.08 5.83 -12.57
N PHE A 93 3.59 5.64 -13.77
CA PHE A 93 3.27 4.49 -14.58
C PHE A 93 4.06 3.28 -14.09
N ILE A 94 3.35 2.28 -13.55
CA ILE A 94 3.96 1.05 -13.07
C ILE A 94 3.60 -0.07 -14.03
N ALA A 95 4.55 -0.42 -14.88
CA ALA A 95 4.37 -1.49 -15.85
C ALA A 95 4.11 -2.85 -15.17
N GLY A 96 3.43 -3.75 -15.89
CA GLY A 96 3.19 -5.11 -15.41
C GLY A 96 4.49 -5.84 -15.04
N GLY A 97 4.49 -6.50 -13.87
CA GLY A 97 5.64 -7.19 -13.31
C GLY A 97 6.77 -6.29 -12.80
N LYS A 98 6.54 -4.98 -12.69
CA LYS A 98 7.53 -4.02 -12.19
C LYS A 98 7.25 -3.56 -10.77
N THR A 99 8.33 -3.15 -10.12
CA THR A 99 8.33 -2.59 -8.78
C THR A 99 8.99 -1.23 -8.81
N VAL A 100 8.39 -0.24 -8.15
CA VAL A 100 8.93 1.11 -8.00
C VAL A 100 9.07 1.43 -6.52
N GLU A 101 10.26 1.86 -6.10
CA GLU A 101 10.51 2.34 -4.73
C GLU A 101 10.09 3.80 -4.61
N PHE A 102 9.41 4.11 -3.51
CA PHE A 102 9.01 5.45 -3.10
C PHE A 102 9.63 5.80 -1.75
N ARG A 103 10.09 7.04 -1.65
CA ARG A 103 10.61 7.64 -0.42
C ARG A 103 9.85 8.93 -0.15
N ALA A 104 9.15 8.95 0.97
CA ALA A 104 8.56 10.18 1.47
C ALA A 104 9.53 10.88 2.44
N SER A 105 9.64 12.19 2.28
CA SER A 105 10.38 13.09 3.15
C SER A 105 9.45 14.19 3.64
N PHE A 106 9.33 14.35 4.97
CA PHE A 106 8.56 15.44 5.55
C PHE A 106 9.22 16.79 5.26
N LEU A 107 8.44 17.74 4.76
CA LEU A 107 8.92 19.07 4.39
C LEU A 107 8.94 20.05 5.56
N GLU A 108 8.17 19.75 6.60
CA GLU A 108 8.00 20.60 7.77
C GLU A 108 8.24 19.82 9.06
N PRO A 109 8.82 20.45 10.09
CA PRO A 109 8.91 19.84 11.41
C PRO A 109 7.52 19.73 12.05
N PHE A 110 7.35 18.73 12.91
CA PHE A 110 6.10 18.55 13.64
C PHE A 110 6.08 19.37 14.92
N GLY A 111 4.93 19.98 15.23
CA GLY A 111 4.75 20.71 16.48
C GLY A 111 4.62 19.80 17.70
N ALA A 112 4.92 20.34 18.89
CA ALA A 112 4.82 19.62 20.16
C ALA A 112 3.40 19.07 20.42
N ASN A 113 2.35 19.81 20.06
CA ASN A 113 0.96 19.37 20.20
C ASN A 113 0.65 18.11 19.38
N PHE A 114 1.14 18.05 18.13
CA PHE A 114 0.98 16.86 17.30
C PHE A 114 1.75 15.69 17.91
N ALA A 115 3.03 15.90 18.23
CA ALA A 115 3.88 14.86 18.82
C ALA A 115 3.25 14.27 20.08
N GLN A 116 2.89 15.10 21.04
CA GLN A 116 2.34 14.68 22.34
C GLN A 116 0.92 14.10 22.25
N GLY A 117 0.22 14.27 21.13
CA GLY A 117 -1.08 13.63 20.86
C GLY A 117 -1.00 12.12 20.58
N GLY A 118 0.20 11.55 20.49
CA GLY A 118 0.42 10.12 20.24
C GLY A 118 0.34 9.25 21.48
N VAL A 119 0.40 7.94 21.29
CA VAL A 119 0.37 6.96 22.39
C VAL A 119 1.77 6.83 22.99
N LYS A 120 1.92 7.07 24.29
CA LYS A 120 3.19 6.87 25.01
C LYS A 120 3.34 5.41 25.43
N GLY A 121 4.57 4.87 25.41
CA GLY A 121 4.89 3.62 26.10
C GLY A 121 5.24 2.42 25.22
N ASP A 122 4.80 2.39 23.97
CA ASP A 122 5.05 1.27 23.05
C ASP A 122 5.26 1.80 21.62
N PRO A 123 6.27 1.38 20.85
CA PRO A 123 7.41 0.52 21.25
C PRO A 123 8.52 1.27 22.00
N TRP A 124 8.36 2.58 22.24
CA TRP A 124 9.36 3.40 22.92
C TRP A 124 8.75 4.07 24.15
N PRO A 125 9.24 3.79 25.37
CA PRO A 125 8.73 4.38 26.61
C PRO A 125 8.81 5.91 26.65
N GLU A 126 9.85 6.48 26.04
CA GLU A 126 10.16 7.91 26.08
C GLU A 126 9.60 8.72 24.90
N LEU A 127 8.98 8.05 23.92
CA LEU A 127 8.45 8.71 22.71
C LEU A 127 6.93 8.58 22.64
N TYR A 128 6.33 9.53 21.93
CA TYR A 128 4.93 9.49 21.55
C TYR A 128 4.80 8.80 20.19
N SER A 129 4.05 7.71 20.15
CA SER A 129 3.88 6.87 18.98
C SER A 129 2.66 7.29 18.16
N HIS A 130 2.87 7.49 16.86
CA HIS A 130 1.81 7.73 15.88
C HIS A 130 1.85 6.66 14.79
N TYR A 131 0.67 6.19 14.39
CA TYR A 131 0.54 5.32 13.23
C TYR A 131 0.60 6.17 11.96
N ILE A 132 1.47 5.77 11.04
CA ILE A 132 1.58 6.37 9.72
C ILE A 132 1.08 5.39 8.68
N GLY A 133 0.32 5.89 7.71
CA GLY A 133 -0.19 5.13 6.60
C GLY A 133 0.08 5.79 5.26
N ILE A 134 -0.09 5.01 4.21
CA ILE A 134 0.00 5.41 2.81
C ILE A 134 -1.38 5.27 2.19
N GLU A 135 -1.78 6.29 1.46
CA GLU A 135 -2.96 6.29 0.61
C GLU A 135 -2.49 6.30 -0.84
N VAL A 136 -2.99 5.35 -1.62
CA VAL A 136 -2.63 5.16 -3.03
C VAL A 136 -3.91 5.21 -3.83
N GLU A 137 -3.96 6.10 -4.81
CA GLU A 137 -4.97 6.13 -5.85
C GLU A 137 -4.35 5.69 -7.17
N TRP A 138 -5.05 4.84 -7.90
CA TRP A 138 -4.60 4.38 -9.21
C TRP A 138 -5.77 4.13 -10.16
N VAL A 139 -5.48 4.21 -11.45
CA VAL A 139 -6.37 3.76 -12.52
C VAL A 139 -6.02 2.31 -12.85
N SER A 140 -6.98 1.42 -12.60
CA SER A 140 -6.87 0.00 -12.95
C SER A 140 -6.86 -0.20 -14.48
N PRO A 141 -6.42 -1.37 -14.99
CA PRO A 141 -6.37 -1.64 -16.43
C PRO A 141 -7.73 -1.58 -17.14
N GLY A 142 -8.85 -1.57 -16.41
CA GLY A 142 -10.20 -1.38 -16.95
C GLY A 142 -10.67 0.08 -16.95
N GLY A 143 -9.80 1.03 -16.65
CA GLY A 143 -10.12 2.46 -16.57
C GLY A 143 -10.83 2.90 -15.28
N GLN A 144 -11.00 1.99 -14.31
CA GLN A 144 -11.63 2.33 -13.03
C GLN A 144 -10.60 2.95 -12.09
N VAL A 145 -10.93 4.12 -11.54
CA VAL A 145 -10.20 4.74 -10.44
C VAL A 145 -10.45 3.93 -9.17
N ARG A 146 -9.38 3.62 -8.45
CA ARG A 146 -9.39 2.88 -7.18
C ARG A 146 -8.51 3.60 -6.18
N MET A 147 -8.87 3.48 -4.92
CA MET A 147 -8.10 4.05 -3.83
C MET A 147 -8.02 3.05 -2.68
N ALA A 148 -6.83 2.89 -2.12
CA ALA A 148 -6.59 2.07 -0.94
C ALA A 148 -5.80 2.85 0.10
N ARG A 149 -6.08 2.56 1.37
CA ARG A 149 -5.39 3.13 2.52
C ARG A 149 -4.81 2.00 3.35
N VAL A 150 -3.53 2.13 3.65
CA VAL A 150 -2.78 1.08 4.31
C VAL A 150 -1.93 1.69 5.41
N LEU A 151 -2.07 1.20 6.64
CA LEU A 151 -1.13 1.53 7.70
C LEU A 151 0.23 0.94 7.34
N HIS A 152 1.30 1.71 7.48
CA HIS A 152 2.65 1.34 7.06
C HIS A 152 3.57 1.04 8.23
N SER A 153 3.65 1.95 9.20
CA SER A 153 4.59 1.85 10.32
C SER A 153 4.12 2.68 11.52
N ARG A 154 4.90 2.66 12.60
CA ARG A 154 4.80 3.61 13.72
C ARG A 154 6.02 4.52 13.72
N LEU A 155 5.78 5.81 13.90
CA LEU A 155 6.83 6.80 14.13
C LEU A 155 6.79 7.27 15.57
N GLY A 156 7.97 7.38 16.18
CA GLY A 156 8.16 7.80 17.55
C GLY A 156 8.67 9.24 17.59
N PHE A 157 7.91 10.11 18.23
CA PHE A 157 8.21 11.52 18.37
C PHE A 157 8.69 11.83 19.78
N ALA A 158 9.75 12.61 19.90
CA ALA A 158 10.09 13.26 21.16
C ALA A 158 9.13 14.43 21.44
N ALA A 159 9.07 14.90 22.69
CA ALA A 159 8.19 16.00 23.10
C ALA A 159 8.46 17.31 22.33
N ASP A 160 9.66 17.46 21.75
CA ASP A 160 10.08 18.59 20.91
C ASP A 160 9.64 18.48 19.44
N GLY A 161 8.89 17.43 19.08
CA GLY A 161 8.40 17.23 17.71
C GLY A 161 9.35 16.48 16.78
N LYS A 162 10.57 16.12 17.24
CA LYS A 162 11.52 15.39 16.41
C LYS A 162 11.20 13.90 16.35
N ILE A 163 11.32 13.32 15.17
CA ILE A 163 11.24 11.87 14.97
C ILE A 163 12.54 11.25 15.52
N ARG A 164 12.39 10.28 16.42
CA ARG A 164 13.49 9.55 17.07
C ARG A 164 13.33 8.04 17.01
N GLY A 165 12.15 7.57 16.58
CA GLY A 165 11.84 6.15 16.48
C GLY A 165 11.11 5.83 15.19
N LYS A 166 11.40 4.67 14.61
CA LYS A 166 10.62 4.06 13.53
C LYS A 166 10.52 2.56 13.77
N ALA A 167 9.32 2.02 13.71
CA ALA A 167 9.03 0.61 13.97
C ALA A 167 7.98 0.10 12.97
N PRO A 168 8.11 -1.16 12.50
CA PRO A 168 7.06 -1.78 11.69
C PRO A 168 5.80 -2.02 12.54
N LEU A 169 4.66 -2.22 11.89
CA LEU A 169 3.40 -2.59 12.58
C LEU A 169 3.44 -4.01 13.13
N SER A 170 4.05 -4.92 12.37
CA SER A 170 4.26 -6.31 12.73
C SER A 170 5.57 -6.79 12.12
N LYS A 171 6.21 -7.79 12.74
CA LYS A 171 7.41 -8.44 12.20
C LYS A 171 7.10 -9.31 10.97
N ASP A 172 5.85 -9.74 10.82
CA ASP A 172 5.42 -10.70 9.80
C ASP A 172 4.74 -10.03 8.60
N GLN A 173 4.61 -8.70 8.62
CA GLN A 173 3.89 -7.97 7.58
C GLN A 173 4.82 -7.62 6.42
N VAL A 174 4.71 -8.40 5.34
CA VAL A 174 5.62 -8.30 4.18
C VAL A 174 5.03 -7.47 3.04
N ALA A 175 3.71 -7.53 2.82
CA ALA A 175 3.04 -6.80 1.74
C ALA A 175 1.54 -6.60 2.02
N TYR A 176 0.95 -5.60 1.38
CA TYR A 176 -0.50 -5.33 1.40
C TYR A 176 -1.06 -5.39 -0.01
N ASN A 177 -2.08 -6.22 -0.23
CA ASN A 177 -2.81 -6.22 -1.48
C ASN A 177 -3.76 -5.00 -1.53
N LEU A 178 -3.47 -4.05 -2.42
CA LEU A 178 -4.24 -2.81 -2.49
C LEU A 178 -5.64 -3.05 -3.07
N TYR A 179 -5.86 -4.09 -3.87
CA TYR A 179 -7.19 -4.41 -4.37
C TYR A 179 -8.14 -4.93 -3.29
N GLU A 180 -7.61 -5.57 -2.24
CA GLU A 180 -8.40 -6.01 -1.08
C GLU A 180 -8.71 -4.85 -0.12
N ALA A 181 -7.80 -3.88 -0.05
CA ALA A 181 -7.96 -2.67 0.76
C ALA A 181 -8.69 -1.52 0.03
N ALA A 182 -9.05 -1.72 -1.24
CA ALA A 182 -9.67 -0.70 -2.07
C ALA A 182 -11.15 -0.54 -1.73
N THR A 183 -11.60 0.72 -1.66
CA THR A 183 -13.02 1.10 -1.63
C THR A 183 -13.49 1.58 -2.99
#